data_AF-A0A643CG88-F1
#
_entry.id   AF-A0A643CG88-F1
#
_cell.length_a   1.000
_cell.length_b   1.000
_cell.length_c   1.000
_cell.angle_alpha   90.00
_cell.angle_beta   90.00
_cell.angle_gamma   90.00
#
_symmetry.space_group_name_H-M   'P 1'
#
loop_
_entity.id
_entity.type
_entity.pdbx_description
1 polymer ?
#
loop_
_entity_poly.entity_id
_entity_poly.type
_entity_poly.pdbx_seq_one_letter_code
_entity_poly.pdbx_strand_id
1 'polypeptide(L)'
;MYKVDPPPDPKEVAAIEARRNQEKEQQGLLFNVWTRGMQVDAEALNSQAEEKKLRKAKKQSEVAAYGTDQVQYDMVAQMLEKEQAERTHRLDKKMQEFRKQKQQLEKRRELDLWDSDPLWGEFPAHLGDNDPCWGPASLQCFSWEDLDRATCLRMKQEEFMHSLERPLQEQQQQQDRVEENCA
;
A
#
# COMPACT_ATOMS: atom_id res chain seq x y z
N MET A 1 -102.39 50.00 -45.89
CA MET A 1 -101.01 50.30 -45.44
C MET A 1 -100.24 48.99 -45.46
N TYR A 2 -99.51 48.71 -46.55
CA TYR A 2 -98.64 47.53 -46.61
C TYR A 2 -97.40 47.83 -45.77
N LYS A 3 -97.14 47.01 -44.74
CA LYS A 3 -95.86 47.03 -44.04
C LYS A 3 -94.83 46.41 -44.99
N VAL A 4 -93.92 47.23 -45.51
CA VAL A 4 -92.76 46.78 -46.25
C VAL A 4 -91.68 46.56 -45.19
N ASP A 5 -91.50 45.31 -44.77
CA ASP A 5 -90.37 44.97 -43.90
C ASP A 5 -89.08 45.16 -44.70
N PRO A 6 -88.06 45.84 -44.14
CA PRO A 6 -86.78 46.02 -44.81
C PRO A 6 -86.13 44.64 -45.07
N PRO A 7 -85.36 44.50 -46.17
CA PRO A 7 -84.68 43.24 -46.47
C PRO A 7 -83.79 42.85 -45.27
N PRO A 8 -83.88 41.60 -44.78
CA PRO A 8 -83.16 41.18 -43.58
C PRO A 8 -81.65 41.29 -43.77
N ASP A 9 -80.94 41.71 -42.72
CA ASP A 9 -79.48 41.89 -42.75
C ASP A 9 -78.81 40.53 -43.04
N PRO A 10 -77.95 40.42 -44.07
CA PRO A 10 -77.26 39.17 -44.40
C PRO A 10 -76.50 38.54 -43.22
N LYS A 11 -76.04 39.33 -42.24
CA LYS A 11 -75.41 38.80 -41.01
C LYS A 11 -76.41 38.11 -40.09
N GLU A 12 -77.61 38.68 -39.95
CA GLU A 12 -78.67 38.10 -39.13
C GLU A 12 -79.19 36.80 -39.77
N VAL A 13 -79.34 36.80 -41.10
CA VAL A 13 -79.72 35.60 -41.86
C VAL A 13 -78.69 34.49 -41.67
N ALA A 14 -77.38 34.79 -41.79
CA ALA A 14 -76.31 33.82 -41.57
C ALA A 14 -76.26 33.29 -40.12
N ALA A 15 -76.48 34.14 -39.12
CA ALA A 15 -76.54 33.74 -37.71
C ALA A 15 -77.75 32.83 -37.41
N ILE A 16 -78.91 33.13 -38.00
CA ILE A 16 -80.13 32.33 -37.89
C ILE A 16 -79.93 30.96 -38.56
N GLU A 17 -79.28 30.91 -39.71
CA GLU A 17 -78.95 29.65 -40.40
C GLU A 17 -77.93 28.81 -39.63
N ALA A 18 -76.87 29.42 -39.09
CA ALA A 18 -75.89 28.72 -38.25
C ALA A 18 -76.54 28.10 -37.01
N ARG A 19 -77.43 28.85 -36.35
CA ARG A 19 -78.21 28.35 -35.22
C ARG A 19 -79.15 27.21 -35.61
N ARG A 20 -79.86 27.33 -36.73
CA ARG A 20 -80.71 26.25 -37.27
C ARG A 20 -79.90 24.99 -37.59
N ASN A 21 -78.68 25.13 -38.09
CA ASN A 21 -77.81 23.99 -38.39
C ASN A 21 -77.33 23.30 -37.09
N GLN A 22 -76.92 24.06 -36.08
CA GLN A 22 -76.57 23.52 -34.76
C GLN A 22 -77.76 22.82 -34.08
N GLU A 23 -78.97 23.40 -34.16
CA GLU A 23 -80.18 22.79 -33.62
C GLU A 23 -80.53 21.47 -34.33
N LYS A 24 -80.33 21.39 -35.66
CA LYS A 24 -80.50 20.13 -36.43
C LYS A 24 -79.49 19.06 -36.03
N GLU A 25 -78.22 19.44 -35.84
CA GLU A 25 -77.16 18.54 -35.35
C GLU A 25 -77.50 18.02 -33.95
N GLN A 26 -77.95 18.90 -33.05
CA GLN A 26 -78.39 18.51 -31.70
C GLN A 26 -79.60 17.59 -31.72
N GLN A 27 -80.61 17.88 -32.55
CA GLN A 27 -81.78 17.01 -32.69
C GLN A 27 -81.39 15.61 -33.15
N GLY A 28 -80.48 15.48 -34.12
CA GLY A 28 -79.98 14.18 -34.57
C GLY A 28 -79.35 13.35 -33.45
N LEU A 29 -78.61 14.00 -32.55
CA LEU A 29 -77.98 13.36 -31.38
C LEU A 29 -78.99 12.99 -30.29
N LEU A 30 -79.98 13.86 -30.05
CA LEU A 30 -80.96 13.70 -28.97
C LEU A 30 -82.01 12.62 -29.29
N PHE A 31 -82.43 12.53 -30.56
CA PHE A 31 -83.43 11.57 -31.01
C PHE A 31 -82.88 10.15 -31.20
N ASN A 32 -81.58 9.99 -31.43
CA ASN A 32 -80.97 8.68 -31.55
C ASN A 32 -80.59 8.10 -30.18
N VAL A 33 -81.37 7.13 -29.70
CA VAL A 33 -81.17 6.48 -28.38
C VAL A 33 -79.78 5.84 -28.25
N TRP A 34 -79.25 5.27 -29.34
CA TRP A 34 -77.92 4.64 -29.35
C TRP A 34 -76.80 5.67 -29.23
N THR A 35 -76.89 6.77 -29.98
CA THR A 35 -75.92 7.86 -29.89
C THR A 35 -75.98 8.55 -28.54
N ARG A 36 -77.18 8.71 -27.94
CA ARG A 36 -77.36 9.27 -26.60
C ARG A 36 -76.82 8.38 -25.48
N GLY A 37 -76.93 7.06 -25.61
CA GLY A 37 -76.48 6.09 -24.60
C GLY A 37 -74.99 5.73 -24.70
N MET A 38 -74.42 5.70 -25.91
CA MET A 38 -73.05 5.27 -26.19
C MET A 38 -72.38 6.16 -27.25
N GLN A 39 -72.28 7.46 -26.98
CA GLN A 39 -71.53 8.37 -27.84
C GLN A 39 -70.03 8.09 -27.68
N VAL A 40 -69.40 7.53 -28.71
CA VAL A 40 -67.96 7.28 -28.76
C VAL A 40 -67.42 7.83 -30.07
N ASP A 41 -66.49 8.77 -29.98
CA ASP A 41 -65.74 9.27 -31.12
C ASP A 41 -64.64 8.28 -31.48
N ALA A 42 -64.95 7.36 -32.39
CA ALA A 42 -64.03 6.30 -32.81
C ALA A 42 -62.78 6.86 -33.52
N GLU A 43 -62.92 7.98 -34.24
CA GLU A 43 -61.81 8.61 -34.96
C GLU A 43 -60.82 9.28 -34.00
N ALA A 44 -61.33 10.00 -33.00
CA ALA A 44 -60.51 10.58 -31.93
C ALA A 44 -59.80 9.49 -31.10
N LEU A 45 -60.49 8.39 -30.75
CA LEU A 45 -59.88 7.29 -30.02
C LEU A 45 -58.79 6.56 -30.83
N ASN A 46 -59.03 6.33 -32.12
CA ASN A 46 -58.01 5.76 -33.00
C ASN A 46 -56.79 6.68 -33.10
N SER A 47 -57.00 7.99 -33.23
CA SER A 47 -55.93 8.99 -33.25
C SER A 47 -55.10 8.98 -31.96
N GLN A 48 -55.76 8.91 -30.79
CA GLN A 48 -55.08 8.79 -29.50
C GLN A 48 -54.30 7.48 -29.35
N ALA A 49 -54.85 6.37 -29.86
CA ALA A 49 -54.18 5.08 -29.83
C ALA A 49 -52.90 5.09 -30.68
N GLU A 50 -52.94 5.68 -31.88
CA GLU A 50 -51.78 5.85 -32.75
C GLU A 50 -50.73 6.78 -32.13
N GLU A 51 -51.13 7.92 -31.56
CA GLU A 51 -50.21 8.82 -30.84
C GLU A 51 -49.48 8.09 -29.71
N LYS A 52 -50.20 7.29 -28.92
CA LYS A 52 -49.62 6.51 -27.83
C LYS A 52 -48.62 5.46 -28.33
N LYS A 53 -48.89 4.82 -29.47
CA LYS A 53 -47.96 3.88 -30.12
C LYS A 53 -46.69 4.60 -30.56
N LEU A 54 -46.81 5.74 -31.25
CA LEU A 54 -45.67 6.55 -31.70
C LEU A 54 -44.83 7.01 -30.52
N ARG A 55 -45.46 7.50 -29.44
CA ARG A 55 -44.76 7.92 -28.22
C ARG A 55 -44.03 6.77 -27.55
N LYS A 56 -44.63 5.57 -27.52
CA LYS A 56 -43.98 4.37 -26.99
C LYS A 56 -42.78 3.95 -27.84
N ALA A 57 -42.92 3.96 -29.16
CA ALA A 57 -41.84 3.63 -30.10
C ALA A 57 -40.67 4.61 -29.95
N LYS A 58 -40.94 5.93 -29.86
CA LYS A 58 -39.93 6.95 -29.63
C LYS A 58 -39.17 6.73 -28.31
N LYS A 59 -39.90 6.47 -27.22
CA LYS A 59 -39.27 6.14 -25.93
C LYS A 59 -38.42 4.88 -26.00
N GLN A 60 -38.87 3.86 -26.71
CA GLN A 60 -38.11 2.63 -26.90
C GLN A 60 -36.82 2.88 -27.69
N SER A 61 -36.87 3.71 -28.75
CA SER A 61 -35.66 4.08 -29.48
C SER A 61 -34.70 4.91 -28.63
N GLU A 62 -35.20 5.83 -27.81
CA GLU A 62 -34.38 6.61 -26.88
C GLU A 62 -33.68 5.70 -25.86
N VAL A 63 -34.43 4.80 -25.20
CA VAL A 63 -33.87 3.83 -24.25
C VAL A 63 -32.84 2.91 -24.92
N ALA A 64 -33.10 2.46 -26.16
CA ALA A 64 -32.13 1.65 -26.89
C ALA A 64 -30.83 2.40 -27.18
N ALA A 65 -30.90 3.69 -27.54
CA ALA A 65 -29.73 4.53 -27.75
C ALA A 65 -28.93 4.74 -26.45
N TYR A 66 -29.61 5.01 -25.32
CA TYR A 66 -28.92 5.09 -24.02
C TYR A 66 -28.27 3.76 -23.63
N GLY A 67 -28.92 2.63 -23.95
CA GLY A 67 -28.35 1.31 -23.73
C GLY A 67 -27.06 1.07 -24.52
N THR A 68 -27.00 1.54 -25.77
CA THR A 68 -25.76 1.44 -26.57
C THR A 68 -24.64 2.32 -26.00
N ASP A 69 -24.96 3.53 -25.56
CA ASP A 69 -23.98 4.45 -24.97
C ASP A 69 -23.44 3.89 -23.65
N GLN A 70 -24.31 3.30 -22.82
CA GLN A 70 -23.91 2.68 -21.57
C GLN A 70 -22.89 1.56 -21.77
N VAL A 71 -23.10 0.69 -22.77
CA VAL A 71 -22.14 -0.39 -23.10
C VAL A 71 -20.78 0.18 -23.51
N GLN A 72 -20.75 1.31 -24.24
CA GLN A 72 -19.50 1.96 -24.60
C GLN A 72 -18.80 2.55 -23.38
N TYR A 73 -19.52 3.22 -22.50
CA TYR A 73 -18.96 3.77 -21.27
C TYR A 73 -18.45 2.67 -20.32
N ASP A 74 -19.17 1.57 -20.18
CA ASP A 74 -18.76 0.43 -19.36
C ASP A 74 -17.45 -0.19 -19.89
N MET A 75 -17.30 -0.31 -21.21
CA MET A 75 -16.07 -0.77 -21.84
C MET A 75 -14.89 0.18 -21.53
N VAL A 76 -15.09 1.50 -21.66
CA VAL A 76 -14.06 2.50 -21.35
C VAL A 76 -13.68 2.45 -19.88
N ALA A 77 -14.65 2.34 -18.97
CA ALA A 77 -14.39 2.21 -17.53
C ALA A 77 -13.54 0.99 -17.20
N GLN A 78 -13.87 -0.19 -17.78
CA GLN A 78 -13.08 -1.40 -17.59
C GLN A 78 -11.64 -1.27 -18.12
N MET A 79 -11.45 -0.60 -19.25
CA MET A 79 -10.10 -0.36 -19.79
C MET A 79 -9.27 0.54 -18.87
N LEU A 80 -9.87 1.62 -18.36
CA LEU A 80 -9.20 2.54 -17.45
C LEU A 80 -8.84 1.88 -16.11
N GLU A 81 -9.72 1.03 -15.57
CA GLU A 81 -9.45 0.28 -14.35
C GLU A 81 -8.26 -0.67 -14.52
N LYS A 82 -8.21 -1.41 -15.64
CA LYS A 82 -7.08 -2.29 -15.97
C LYS A 82 -5.78 -1.50 -16.11
N GLU A 83 -5.81 -0.38 -16.82
CA GLU A 83 -4.63 0.47 -16.98
C GLU A 83 -4.13 1.00 -15.63
N GLN A 84 -5.04 1.44 -14.76
CA GLN A 84 -4.69 1.89 -13.43
C GLN A 84 -4.07 0.77 -12.58
N ALA A 85 -4.66 -0.43 -12.60
CA ALA A 85 -4.13 -1.59 -11.89
C ALA A 85 -2.73 -2.01 -12.39
N GLU A 86 -2.49 -1.94 -13.70
CA GLU A 86 -1.16 -2.18 -14.25
C GLU A 86 -0.14 -1.12 -13.81
N ARG A 87 -0.54 0.16 -13.79
CA ARG A 87 0.31 1.27 -13.35
C ARG A 87 0.70 1.11 -11.89
N THR A 88 -0.25 0.80 -11.00
CA THR A 88 0.04 0.57 -9.57
C THR A 88 0.96 -0.63 -9.39
N HIS A 89 0.67 -1.76 -10.04
CA HIS A 89 1.52 -2.95 -9.99
C HIS A 89 2.96 -2.66 -10.47
N ARG A 90 3.13 -1.91 -11.57
CA ARG A 90 4.46 -1.52 -12.06
C ARG A 90 5.20 -0.63 -11.06
N LEU A 91 4.51 0.28 -10.38
CA LEU A 91 5.11 1.13 -9.35
C LEU A 91 5.54 0.30 -8.13
N ASP A 92 4.68 -0.59 -7.65
CA ASP A 92 4.98 -1.47 -6.51
C ASP A 92 6.17 -2.39 -6.81
N LYS A 93 6.21 -2.96 -8.01
CA LYS A 93 7.35 -3.77 -8.46
C LYS A 93 8.65 -2.97 -8.44
N LYS A 94 8.66 -1.75 -8.97
CA LYS A 94 9.83 -0.86 -8.93
C LYS A 94 10.23 -0.51 -7.50
N MET A 95 9.26 -0.26 -6.63
CA MET A 95 9.53 0.00 -5.21
C MET A 95 10.17 -1.20 -4.53
N GLN A 96 9.66 -2.41 -4.78
CA GLN A 96 10.25 -3.64 -4.25
C GLN A 96 11.65 -3.90 -4.80
N GLU A 97 11.87 -3.70 -6.10
CA GLU A 97 13.20 -3.80 -6.71
C GLU A 97 14.18 -2.80 -6.09
N PHE A 98 13.75 -1.55 -5.86
CA PHE A 98 14.56 -0.56 -5.18
C PHE A 98 14.90 -0.98 -3.74
N ARG A 99 13.93 -1.47 -2.97
CA ARG A 99 14.16 -2.01 -1.61
C ARG A 99 15.17 -3.15 -1.65
N LYS A 100 14.99 -4.11 -2.57
CA LYS A 100 15.92 -5.23 -2.77
C LYS A 100 17.32 -4.80 -3.20
N GLN A 101 17.48 -3.70 -3.94
CA GLN A 101 18.80 -3.28 -4.41
C GLN A 101 19.51 -2.37 -3.40
N LYS A 102 18.79 -1.47 -2.74
CA LYS A 102 19.38 -0.36 -1.97
C LYS A 102 19.17 -0.49 -0.46
N GLN A 103 18.14 -1.23 -0.02
CA GLN A 103 17.78 -1.37 1.40
C GLN A 103 18.06 -2.78 1.93
N GLN A 104 18.96 -3.53 1.29
CA GLN A 104 19.43 -4.81 1.82
C GLN A 104 20.05 -4.59 3.20
N LEU A 105 19.82 -5.56 4.08
CA LEU A 105 20.42 -5.59 5.40
C LEU A 105 21.94 -5.45 5.26
N GLU A 106 22.56 -6.27 4.41
CA GLU A 106 23.99 -6.27 4.02
C GLU A 106 24.62 -4.91 3.65
N LYS A 107 23.81 -3.89 3.30
CA LYS A 107 24.30 -2.55 2.95
C LYS A 107 24.14 -1.53 4.08
N ARG A 108 23.65 -1.94 5.25
CA ARG A 108 23.52 -1.08 6.42
C ARG A 108 24.89 -0.92 7.07
N ARG A 109 25.14 0.27 7.62
CA ARG A 109 26.40 0.59 8.32
C ARG A 109 26.51 -0.06 9.69
N GLU A 110 25.38 -0.46 10.27
CA GLU A 110 25.29 -0.98 11.63
C GLU A 110 25.28 -2.52 11.69
N LEU A 111 25.56 -3.21 10.57
CA LEU A 111 25.51 -4.68 10.56
C LEU A 111 26.46 -5.31 11.55
N ASP A 112 27.66 -4.75 11.64
CA ASP A 112 28.68 -5.21 12.57
C ASP A 112 28.19 -5.15 14.03
N LEU A 113 27.19 -4.31 14.36
CA LEU A 113 26.56 -4.25 15.69
C LEU A 113 25.38 -5.22 15.85
N TRP A 114 24.70 -5.58 14.75
CA TRP A 114 23.51 -6.42 14.77
C TRP A 114 23.80 -7.90 14.44
N ASP A 115 25.01 -8.21 13.98
CA ASP A 115 25.40 -9.59 13.70
C ASP A 115 25.36 -10.41 14.99
N SER A 116 24.62 -11.53 14.93
CA SER A 116 24.32 -12.35 16.11
C SER A 116 25.50 -13.22 16.54
N ASP A 117 26.61 -13.19 15.81
CA ASP A 117 27.79 -14.00 16.08
C ASP A 117 29.06 -13.14 16.28
N PRO A 118 29.08 -12.27 17.31
CA PRO A 118 30.22 -11.40 17.61
C PRO A 118 31.50 -12.20 17.91
N LEU A 119 31.36 -13.45 18.36
CA LEU A 119 32.45 -14.31 18.80
C LEU A 119 33.39 -14.79 17.69
N TRP A 120 32.99 -14.75 16.41
CA TRP A 120 33.87 -15.18 15.30
C TRP A 120 34.73 -14.06 14.72
N GLY A 121 34.34 -12.80 14.96
CA GLY A 121 35.03 -11.62 14.45
C GLY A 121 35.78 -10.81 15.52
N GLU A 122 35.45 -10.99 16.80
CA GLU A 122 36.16 -10.34 17.89
C GLU A 122 37.55 -10.94 18.08
N PHE A 123 38.55 -10.07 18.07
CA PHE A 123 39.89 -10.45 18.50
C PHE A 123 39.83 -10.88 19.98
N PRO A 124 40.47 -12.01 20.36
CA PRO A 124 40.60 -12.41 21.74
C PRO A 124 41.07 -11.23 22.59
N ALA A 125 40.39 -11.00 23.73
CA ALA A 125 40.79 -9.94 24.67
C ALA A 125 42.21 -10.14 25.24
N HIS A 126 42.77 -11.35 25.11
CA HIS A 126 44.13 -11.69 25.46
C HIS A 126 44.73 -12.62 24.39
N LEU A 127 45.79 -12.16 23.72
CA LEU A 127 46.44 -12.80 22.58
C LEU A 127 47.95 -12.85 22.82
N GLY A 128 48.33 -13.43 23.96
CA GLY A 128 49.72 -13.57 24.40
C GLY A 128 50.29 -12.31 25.07
N ASP A 129 51.48 -12.44 25.65
CA ASP A 129 52.05 -11.45 26.59
C ASP A 129 52.68 -10.21 25.91
N ASN A 130 52.87 -10.23 24.58
CA ASN A 130 53.58 -9.19 23.82
C ASN A 130 52.82 -8.76 22.56
N ASP A 131 51.57 -8.34 22.71
CA ASP A 131 50.81 -7.76 21.60
C ASP A 131 51.09 -6.25 21.46
N PRO A 132 51.57 -5.77 20.29
CA PRO A 132 51.79 -4.34 20.02
C PRO A 132 50.54 -3.45 20.19
N CYS A 133 49.35 -4.04 20.22
CA CYS A 133 48.09 -3.30 20.35
C CYS A 133 47.83 -2.82 21.78
N TRP A 134 48.55 -3.34 22.79
CA TRP A 134 48.22 -3.11 24.21
C TRP A 134 49.08 -1.98 24.77
N GLY A 135 48.59 -0.76 24.63
CA GLY A 135 49.18 0.40 25.29
C GLY A 135 48.84 0.48 26.79
N PRO A 136 49.52 1.31 27.58
CA PRO A 136 49.25 1.46 29.02
C PRO A 136 47.82 1.95 29.35
N ALA A 137 47.11 2.54 28.38
CA ALA A 137 45.72 2.97 28.53
C ALA A 137 44.71 1.81 28.40
N SER A 138 45.08 0.67 27.81
CA SER A 138 44.16 -0.46 27.63
C SER A 138 43.88 -1.21 28.94
N LEU A 139 44.72 -1.03 29.96
CA LEU A 139 44.67 -1.75 31.24
C LEU A 139 44.71 -3.29 31.08
N GLN A 140 45.18 -3.79 29.93
CA GLN A 140 45.31 -5.23 29.65
C GLN A 140 46.71 -5.76 29.97
N CYS A 141 47.75 -4.92 29.86
CA CYS A 141 49.11 -5.23 30.31
C CYS A 141 49.43 -4.42 31.56
N PHE A 142 49.88 -5.09 32.61
CA PHE A 142 50.43 -4.43 33.78
C PHE A 142 51.89 -4.77 33.97
N SER A 143 52.75 -3.75 34.01
CA SER A 143 54.19 -3.93 34.21
C SER A 143 54.58 -4.50 35.58
N TRP A 144 53.64 -4.58 36.53
CA TRP A 144 53.87 -5.20 37.84
C TRP A 144 53.66 -6.72 37.83
N GLU A 145 53.03 -7.26 36.78
CA GLU A 145 52.83 -8.69 36.62
C GLU A 145 54.17 -9.33 36.23
N ASP A 146 54.88 -9.86 37.23
CA ASP A 146 56.17 -10.50 37.07
C ASP A 146 55.99 -11.95 36.58
N LEU A 147 55.86 -12.13 35.27
CA LEU A 147 55.78 -13.43 34.62
C LEU A 147 57.05 -14.28 34.88
N ASP A 148 58.19 -13.62 35.06
CA ASP A 148 59.49 -14.26 35.31
C ASP A 148 59.79 -14.52 36.78
N ARG A 149 58.86 -14.21 37.69
CA ARG A 149 59.04 -14.37 39.15
C ARG A 149 59.53 -15.76 39.52
N ALA A 150 58.98 -16.79 38.88
CA ALA A 150 59.38 -18.18 39.13
C ALA A 150 60.83 -18.44 38.74
N THR A 151 61.27 -17.92 37.58
CA THR A 151 62.66 -18.03 37.11
C THR A 151 63.60 -17.22 38.01
N CYS A 152 63.22 -15.99 38.36
CA CYS A 152 63.96 -15.15 39.30
C CYS A 152 64.15 -15.81 40.67
N LEU A 153 63.13 -16.50 41.19
CA LEU A 153 63.23 -17.23 42.46
C LEU A 153 64.16 -18.43 42.37
N ARG A 154 64.14 -19.19 41.27
CA ARG A 154 65.09 -20.29 41.05
C ARG A 154 66.53 -19.78 41.00
N MET A 155 66.80 -18.72 40.24
CA MET A 155 68.14 -18.13 40.17
C MET A 155 68.62 -17.66 41.54
N LYS A 156 67.75 -16.99 42.32
CA LYS A 156 68.08 -16.59 43.70
C LYS A 156 68.37 -17.79 44.60
N GLN A 157 67.66 -18.89 44.43
CA GLN A 157 67.91 -20.12 45.18
C GLN A 157 69.25 -20.75 44.80
N GLU A 158 69.57 -20.83 43.51
CA GLU A 158 70.86 -21.33 43.01
C GLU A 158 72.02 -20.47 43.50
N GLU A 159 71.90 -19.14 43.40
CA GLU A 159 72.88 -18.20 43.95
C GLU A 159 73.06 -18.38 45.46
N PHE A 160 71.97 -18.58 46.19
CA PHE A 160 72.02 -18.86 47.62
C PHE A 160 72.75 -20.18 47.92
N MET A 161 72.45 -21.25 47.19
CA MET A 161 73.15 -22.53 47.34
C MET A 161 74.64 -22.40 47.06
N HIS A 162 75.02 -21.75 45.94
CA HIS A 162 76.42 -21.48 45.61
C HIS A 162 77.12 -20.59 46.65
N SER A 163 76.40 -19.67 47.30
CA SER A 163 76.96 -18.85 48.37
C SER A 163 77.31 -19.66 49.62
N LEU A 164 76.58 -20.74 49.90
CA LEU A 164 76.80 -21.64 51.04
C LEU A 164 77.88 -22.70 50.78
N GLU A 165 78.15 -23.04 49.51
CA GLU A 165 79.17 -24.03 49.14
C GLU A 165 80.59 -23.60 49.57
N ARG A 166 80.93 -22.31 49.44
CA ARG A 166 82.25 -21.77 49.83
C ARG A 166 82.61 -22.00 51.31
N PRO A 167 81.79 -21.56 52.29
CA PRO A 167 82.08 -21.81 53.70
C PRO A 167 82.03 -23.29 54.08
N LEU A 168 81.19 -24.10 53.42
CA LEU A 168 81.14 -25.55 53.66
C LEU A 168 82.44 -26.23 53.22
N GLN A 169 82.98 -25.85 52.06
CA GLN A 169 84.23 -26.38 51.54
C GLN A 169 85.43 -25.96 52.40
N GLU A 170 85.43 -24.72 52.89
CA GLU A 170 86.43 -24.24 53.85
C GLU A 170 86.38 -25.00 55.17
N GLN A 171 85.18 -25.33 55.68
CA GLN A 171 85.00 -26.12 56.89
C GLN A 171 85.49 -27.58 56.70
N GLN A 172 85.17 -28.20 55.57
CA GLN A 172 85.65 -29.56 55.23
C GLN A 172 87.17 -29.61 55.13
N GLN A 173 87.80 -28.65 54.43
CA GLN A 173 89.27 -28.58 54.35
C GLN A 173 89.92 -28.36 55.72
N GLN A 174 89.26 -27.66 56.65
CA GLN A 174 89.75 -27.53 58.02
C GLN A 174 89.60 -28.84 58.81
N GLN A 175 88.52 -29.60 58.63
CA GLN A 175 88.33 -30.91 59.25
C GLN A 175 89.33 -31.94 58.73
N ASP A 176 89.53 -32.04 57.41
CA ASP A 176 90.51 -32.95 56.81
C ASP A 176 91.94 -32.65 57.31
N ARG A 177 92.30 -31.37 57.44
CA ARG A 177 93.60 -30.95 58.02
C ARG A 177 93.75 -31.30 59.50
N VAL A 178 92.66 -31.37 60.26
CA VAL A 178 92.66 -31.78 61.67
C VAL A 178 92.73 -33.30 61.78
N GLU A 179 92.07 -34.04 60.89
CA GLU A 179 92.12 -35.51 60.83
C GLU A 179 93.48 -36.02 60.33
N GLU A 180 94.11 -35.39 59.33
CA GLU A 180 95.48 -35.68 58.90
C GLU A 180 96.54 -35.38 59.97
N ASN A 181 96.28 -34.43 60.88
CA ASN A 181 97.17 -34.14 62.02
C ASN A 181 96.94 -35.06 63.24
N CYS A 182 95.88 -35.88 63.23
CA CYS A 182 95.51 -36.79 64.33
C CYS A 182 95.75 -38.27 64.00
N ALA A 183 96.32 -38.60 62.84
CA ALA A 183 96.81 -39.92 62.44
C ALA A 183 98.34 -39.99 62.52
#